data_AF-A0ABD0PLT6-F1
#
_entry.id   AF-A0ABD0PLT6-F1
#
_cell.length_a   1.000
_cell.length_b   1.000
_cell.length_c   1.000
_cell.angle_alpha   90.00
_cell.angle_beta   90.00
_cell.angle_gamma   90.00
#
_symmetry.space_group_name_H-M   'P 1'
#
loop_
_entity.id
_entity.type
_entity.pdbx_description
1 polymer ?
#
loop_
_entity_poly.entity_id
_entity_poly.type
_entity_poly.pdbx_seq_one_letter_code
_entity_poly.pdbx_strand_id
1 'polypeptide(L)'
;VLQAQLTALLQGKENIQSSCSFTEQALNHGSPTEVLLVQKQMGERMGVLARHAFPEQPHENGHLDCQVETEGLRRSIQNLGVLLTTSAVGHTSVATGEGLRHAVVGQNTTVTVTTK
;
A
#
# COMPACT_ATOMS: atom_id res chain seq x y z
N VAL A 1 0.78 -3.91 9.77
CA VAL A 1 1.52 -4.92 10.56
C VAL A 1 1.40 -4.63 12.05
N LEU A 2 1.66 -3.40 12.48
CA LEU A 2 1.59 -3.00 13.90
C LEU A 2 0.26 -3.30 14.59
N GLN A 3 -0.88 -3.09 13.92
CA GLN A 3 -2.19 -3.38 14.52
C GLN A 3 -2.36 -4.87 14.85
N ALA A 4 -1.96 -5.76 13.93
CA ALA A 4 -2.02 -7.20 14.14
C ALA A 4 -1.05 -7.65 15.25
N GLN A 5 0.15 -7.05 15.30
CA GLN A 5 1.11 -7.28 16.38
C GLN A 5 0.55 -6.85 17.74
N LEU A 6 -0.07 -5.68 17.83
CA LEU A 6 -0.69 -5.18 19.05
C LEU A 6 -1.80 -6.13 19.53
N THR A 7 -2.67 -6.59 18.62
CA THR A 7 -3.72 -7.56 18.95
C THR A 7 -3.13 -8.87 19.50
N ALA A 8 -2.09 -9.41 18.88
CA ALA A 8 -1.43 -10.63 19.35
C ALA A 8 -0.81 -10.46 20.74
N LEU A 9 -0.15 -9.33 20.99
CA LEU A 9 0.45 -9.02 22.31
C LEU A 9 -0.63 -8.86 23.41
N LEU A 10 -1.74 -8.18 23.10
CA LEU A 10 -2.84 -8.03 24.05
C LEU A 10 -3.49 -9.38 24.39
N GLN A 11 -3.72 -10.21 23.39
CA GLN A 11 -4.23 -11.57 23.58
C GLN A 11 -3.26 -12.43 24.41
N GLY A 12 -1.95 -12.33 24.15
CA GLY A 12 -0.92 -13.00 24.94
C GLY A 12 -0.94 -12.59 26.41
N LYS A 13 -1.03 -11.29 26.68
CA LYS A 13 -1.15 -10.75 28.04
C LYS A 13 -2.39 -11.29 28.77
N GLU A 14 -3.55 -11.28 28.10
CA GLU A 14 -4.80 -11.77 28.69
C GLU A 14 -4.73 -13.28 28.99
N ASN A 15 -4.12 -14.07 28.11
CA ASN A 15 -3.89 -15.50 28.33
C ASN A 15 -2.99 -15.77 29.53
N ILE A 16 -1.91 -15.00 29.69
CA ILE A 16 -1.02 -15.11 30.86
C ILE A 16 -1.79 -14.75 32.13
N GLN A 17 -2.48 -13.61 32.14
CA GLN A 17 -3.20 -13.12 33.30
C GLN A 17 -4.32 -14.08 33.74
N SER A 18 -5.09 -14.61 32.80
CA SER A 18 -6.14 -15.60 33.09
C SER A 18 -5.56 -16.92 33.61
N SER A 19 -4.43 -17.38 33.05
CA SER A 19 -3.75 -18.59 33.54
C SER A 19 -3.22 -18.40 34.96
N CYS A 20 -2.65 -17.23 35.28
CA CYS A 20 -2.20 -16.89 36.63
C CYS A 20 -3.38 -16.86 37.61
N SER A 21 -4.46 -16.13 37.29
CA SER A 21 -5.65 -16.03 38.14
C SER A 21 -6.29 -17.39 38.40
N PHE A 22 -6.43 -18.22 37.35
CA PHE A 22 -6.99 -19.57 37.48
C PHE A 22 -6.10 -20.48 38.35
N THR A 23 -4.78 -20.40 38.18
CA THR A 23 -3.83 -21.16 39.01
C THR A 23 -3.90 -20.71 40.47
N GLU A 24 -3.92 -19.40 40.72
CA GLU A 24 -4.01 -18.82 42.05
C GLU A 24 -5.31 -19.23 42.76
N GLN A 25 -6.44 -19.22 42.06
CA GLN A 25 -7.72 -19.64 42.62
C GLN A 25 -7.71 -21.12 43.03
N ALA A 26 -7.13 -21.98 42.20
CA ALA A 26 -6.99 -23.40 42.52
C ALA A 26 -6.07 -23.64 43.72
N LEU A 27 -4.95 -22.90 43.82
CA LEU A 27 -4.03 -23.02 44.96
C LEU A 27 -4.63 -22.53 46.28
N ASN A 28 -5.43 -21.46 46.24
CA ASN A 28 -6.00 -20.86 47.45
C ASN A 28 -7.28 -21.56 47.93
N HIS A 29 -8.07 -22.10 47.01
CA HIS A 29 -9.44 -22.54 47.31
C HIS A 29 -9.78 -23.93 46.75
N GLY A 30 -8.92 -24.52 45.94
CA GLY A 30 -9.17 -25.82 45.32
C GLY A 30 -9.00 -26.98 46.29
N SER A 31 -9.82 -28.01 46.10
CA SER A 31 -9.57 -29.33 46.68
C SER A 31 -8.26 -29.92 46.14
N PRO A 32 -7.64 -30.89 46.83
CA PRO A 32 -6.39 -31.52 46.38
C PRO A 32 -6.48 -32.09 44.95
N THR A 33 -7.63 -32.63 44.57
CA THR A 33 -7.88 -33.17 43.23
C THR A 33 -7.95 -32.07 42.18
N GLU A 34 -8.59 -30.94 42.50
CA GLU A 34 -8.64 -29.78 41.61
C GLU A 34 -7.25 -29.17 41.43
N VAL A 35 -6.46 -29.04 42.49
CA VAL A 35 -5.08 -28.56 42.42
C VAL A 35 -4.23 -29.43 41.48
N LEU A 36 -4.32 -30.76 41.59
CA LEU A 36 -3.64 -31.69 40.70
C LEU A 36 -4.06 -31.54 39.24
N LEU A 37 -5.37 -31.37 38.99
CA LEU A 37 -5.89 -31.16 37.65
C LEU A 37 -5.37 -29.84 37.04
N VAL A 38 -5.42 -28.76 37.82
CA VAL A 38 -4.95 -27.44 37.39
C VAL A 38 -3.45 -27.46 37.16
N GLN A 39 -2.67 -28.13 38.01
CA GLN A 39 -1.22 -28.28 37.81
C GLN A 39 -0.91 -28.92 36.46
N LYS A 40 -1.63 -29.99 36.08
CA LYS A 40 -1.45 -30.62 34.77
C LYS A 40 -1.82 -29.65 33.63
N GLN A 41 -3.02 -29.08 33.67
CA GLN A 41 -3.54 -28.22 32.60
C GLN A 41 -2.71 -26.93 32.42
N MET A 42 -2.32 -26.30 33.52
CA MET A 42 -1.51 -25.08 33.50
C MET A 42 -0.06 -25.37 33.19
N GLY A 43 0.47 -26.54 33.55
CA GLY A 43 1.79 -26.99 33.12
C GLY A 43 1.89 -27.11 31.60
N GLU A 44 0.88 -27.70 30.96
CA GLU A 44 0.79 -27.77 29.49
C GLU A 44 0.68 -26.37 28.86
N ARG A 45 -0.20 -25.50 29.37
CA ARG A 45 -0.33 -24.10 28.89
C ARG A 45 0.95 -23.29 29.07
N MET A 46 1.61 -23.42 30.21
CA MET A 46 2.88 -22.76 30.49
C MET A 46 3.98 -23.24 29.52
N GLY A 47 3.97 -24.53 29.17
CA GLY A 47 4.87 -25.07 28.14
C GLY A 47 4.64 -24.44 26.76
N VAL A 48 3.39 -24.14 26.40
CA VAL A 48 3.06 -23.41 25.16
C VAL A 48 3.52 -21.96 25.25
N LEU A 49 3.24 -21.26 26.37
CA LEU A 49 3.65 -19.87 26.58
C LEU A 49 5.17 -19.69 26.56
N ALA A 50 5.92 -20.59 27.20
CA ALA A 50 7.38 -20.54 27.23
C ALA A 50 8.03 -20.71 25.85
N ARG A 51 7.33 -21.36 24.91
CA ARG A 51 7.79 -21.52 23.52
C ARG A 51 7.29 -20.38 22.61
N HIS A 52 6.37 -19.56 23.09
CA HIS A 52 5.80 -18.48 22.30
C HIS A 52 6.67 -17.23 22.43
N ALA A 53 7.31 -16.83 21.33
CA ALA A 53 8.12 -15.62 21.28
C ALA A 53 7.22 -14.41 21.02
N PHE A 54 7.11 -13.53 22.03
CA PHE A 54 6.48 -12.23 21.84
C PHE A 54 7.51 -11.23 21.30
N PRO A 55 7.21 -10.47 20.25
CA PRO A 55 8.14 -9.50 19.71
C PRO A 55 8.39 -8.37 20.72
N GLU A 56 9.67 -8.14 21.06
CA GLU A 56 10.10 -7.13 22.02
C GLU A 56 10.09 -5.71 21.44
N GLN A 57 10.10 -5.60 20.10
CA GLN A 57 10.10 -4.33 19.39
C GLN A 57 8.92 -4.23 18.41
N PRO A 58 8.36 -3.02 18.21
CA PRO A 58 7.35 -2.79 17.17
C PRO A 58 7.94 -3.07 15.79
N HIS A 59 7.20 -3.80 14.94
CA HIS A 59 7.56 -3.95 13.53
C HIS A 59 7.29 -2.65 12.76
N GLU A 60 7.99 -2.42 11.67
CA GLU A 60 7.69 -1.29 10.80
C GLU A 60 6.46 -1.57 9.94
N ASN A 61 5.54 -0.59 9.86
CA ASN A 61 4.58 -0.59 8.76
C ASN A 61 5.31 -0.12 7.50
N GLY A 62 5.04 -0.75 6.35
CA GLY A 62 5.51 -0.23 5.07
C GLY A 62 5.09 1.23 4.92
N HIS A 63 6.05 2.12 4.75
CA HIS A 63 5.83 3.58 4.70
C HIS A 63 5.94 4.15 3.28
N LEU A 64 6.51 3.37 2.35
CA LEU A 64 6.69 3.79 0.97
C LEU A 64 5.53 3.27 0.13
N ASP A 65 4.64 4.19 -0.25
CA ASP A 65 3.69 3.97 -1.33
C ASP A 65 4.22 4.68 -2.58
N CYS A 66 4.53 3.91 -3.62
CA CYS A 66 5.01 4.49 -4.88
C CYS A 66 3.81 5.04 -5.65
N GLN A 67 3.45 6.27 -5.35
CA GLN A 67 2.43 7.00 -6.11
C GLN A 67 3.10 7.75 -7.25
N VAL A 68 2.96 7.20 -8.45
CA VAL A 68 3.44 7.84 -9.68
C VAL A 68 2.33 8.71 -10.24
N GLU A 69 2.53 10.04 -10.22
CA GLU A 69 1.63 10.99 -10.88
C GLU A 69 1.84 10.96 -12.40
N THR A 70 1.00 10.21 -13.10
CA THR A 70 1.13 9.99 -14.56
C THR A 70 0.45 11.07 -15.39
N GLU A 71 -0.52 11.83 -14.86
CA GLU A 71 -1.27 12.80 -15.66
C GLU A 71 -0.45 14.07 -15.95
N GLY A 72 0.36 14.52 -14.99
CA GLY A 72 1.31 15.61 -15.20
C GLY A 72 2.36 15.29 -16.27
N LEU A 73 2.85 14.04 -16.26
CA LEU A 73 3.76 13.52 -17.28
C LEU A 73 3.08 13.43 -18.65
N ARG A 74 1.86 12.88 -18.69
CA ARG A 74 1.04 12.77 -19.91
C ARG A 74 0.82 14.11 -20.59
N ARG A 75 0.44 15.14 -19.81
CA ARG A 75 0.27 16.51 -20.31
C ARG A 75 1.56 17.10 -20.88
N SER A 76 2.69 16.90 -20.19
CA SER A 76 4.00 17.37 -20.66
C SER A 76 4.40 16.71 -21.98
N ILE A 77 4.15 15.41 -22.14
CA ILE A 77 4.40 14.67 -23.39
C ILE A 77 3.50 15.20 -24.52
N GLN A 78 2.22 15.44 -24.24
CA GLN A 78 1.30 16.00 -25.23
C GLN A 78 1.73 17.39 -25.69
N ASN A 79 2.18 18.24 -24.75
CA ASN A 79 2.65 19.60 -25.06
C ASN A 79 3.99 19.64 -25.81
N LEU A 80 4.82 18.60 -25.72
CA LEU A 80 6.11 18.53 -26.43
C LEU A 80 5.94 18.59 -27.96
N GLY A 81 4.78 18.13 -28.47
CA GLY A 81 4.45 18.15 -29.90
C GLY A 81 3.48 19.24 -30.34
N VAL A 82 3.07 20.17 -29.46
CA VAL A 82 2.08 21.21 -29.82
C VAL A 82 2.77 22.45 -30.35
N LEU A 83 2.46 22.80 -31.60
CA LEU A 83 2.80 24.09 -32.19
C LEU A 83 1.88 25.17 -31.59
N LEU A 84 2.38 25.95 -30.62
CA LEU A 84 1.65 27.09 -30.07
C LEU A 84 1.60 28.23 -31.08
N THR A 85 0.58 28.26 -31.94
CA THR A 85 0.29 29.42 -32.79
C THR A 85 -0.54 30.42 -31.99
N THR A 86 0.06 31.51 -31.54
CA THR A 86 -0.68 32.64 -30.98
C THR A 86 -1.34 33.41 -32.14
N SER A 87 -2.57 33.89 -31.93
CA SER A 87 -3.32 34.72 -32.88
C SER A 87 -2.77 36.15 -33.03
N ALA A 88 -1.51 36.40 -32.62
CA ALA A 88 -0.86 37.70 -32.64
C ALA A 88 -0.18 38.05 -33.97
N VAL A 89 -0.20 37.15 -34.96
CA VAL A 89 0.27 37.43 -36.32
C VAL A 89 -0.89 37.21 -37.29
N GLY A 90 -1.35 38.29 -37.92
CA GLY A 90 -2.48 38.28 -38.84
C GLY A 90 -2.31 37.26 -39.96
N HIS A 91 -3.41 36.63 -40.36
CA HIS A 91 -3.47 35.60 -41.40
C HIS A 91 -2.79 36.04 -42.70
N THR A 92 -1.53 35.64 -42.91
CA THR A 92 -0.86 35.75 -44.22
C THR A 92 -0.19 34.45 -44.65
N SER A 93 -0.45 33.34 -43.93
CA SER A 93 0.00 32.01 -44.31
C SER A 93 -1.10 31.28 -45.10
N VAL A 94 -0.87 31.07 -46.39
CA VAL A 94 -1.75 30.29 -47.25
C VAL A 94 -1.05 28.97 -47.55
N ALA A 95 -1.63 27.86 -47.09
CA ALA A 95 -1.18 26.52 -47.45
C ALA A 95 -1.96 26.05 -48.69
N THR A 96 -1.26 25.69 -49.76
CA THR A 96 -1.86 25.19 -51.00
C THR A 96 -1.07 24.01 -51.54
N GLY A 97 -1.74 23.09 -52.24
CA GLY A 97 -1.09 21.95 -52.90
C GLY A 97 -1.93 20.68 -52.87
N GLU A 98 -1.66 19.78 -53.81
CA GLU A 98 -2.40 18.52 -53.93
C GLU A 98 -2.23 17.58 -52.73
N GLY A 99 -1.14 17.76 -51.97
CA GLY A 99 -0.88 17.01 -50.74
C GLY A 99 -1.96 17.19 -49.67
N LEU A 100 -2.64 18.34 -49.62
CA LEU A 100 -3.73 18.59 -48.65
C LEU A 100 -5.04 17.88 -49.03
N ARG A 101 -5.35 17.81 -50.33
CA ARG A 101 -6.59 17.19 -50.84
C ARG A 101 -6.56 15.66 -50.84
N HIS A 102 -5.36 15.06 -50.84
CA HIS A 102 -5.15 13.61 -50.91
C HIS A 102 -4.38 13.05 -49.71
N ALA A 103 -4.31 13.78 -48.59
CA ALA A 103 -3.65 13.28 -47.39
C ALA A 103 -4.43 12.09 -46.80
N VAL A 104 -3.74 10.97 -46.57
CA VAL A 104 -4.29 9.76 -45.95
C VAL A 104 -3.53 9.48 -44.65
N VAL A 105 -4.27 9.10 -43.61
CA VAL A 105 -3.70 8.81 -42.28
C VAL A 105 -2.64 7.71 -42.39
N GLY A 106 -1.44 7.98 -41.88
CA GLY A 106 -0.33 7.02 -41.85
C GLY A 106 0.60 7.05 -43.07
N GLN A 107 0.40 7.99 -44.01
CA GLN A 107 1.29 8.19 -45.16
C GLN A 107 1.92 9.59 -45.12
N ASN A 108 3.21 9.67 -45.46
CA ASN A 108 3.92 10.94 -45.48
C ASN A 108 3.51 11.75 -46.71
N THR A 109 3.07 13.00 -46.49
CA THR A 109 2.70 13.91 -47.58
C THR A 109 3.39 15.26 -47.42
N THR A 110 3.81 15.84 -48.54
CA THR A 110 4.46 17.16 -48.58
C THR A 110 3.44 18.24 -48.93
N VAL A 111 3.45 19.34 -48.18
CA VAL A 111 2.60 20.51 -48.42
C VAL A 111 3.48 21.74 -48.45
N THR A 112 3.20 22.65 -49.38
CA THR A 112 3.87 23.95 -49.46
C THR A 112 3.05 24.98 -48.69
N VAL A 113 3.68 25.59 -47.70
CA VAL A 113 3.11 26.68 -46.92
C VAL A 113 3.81 27.96 -47.31
N THR A 114 3.06 28.93 -47.83
CA THR A 114 3.59 30.25 -48.17
C THR A 114 3.14 31.24 -47.12
N THR A 115 4.11 31.79 -46.40
CA THR A 115 3.94 32.92 -45.47
C THR A 115 4.26 34.22 -46.20
N LYS A 116 3.38 35.21 -46.15
CA LYS A 116 3.65 36.59 -46.62
C LYS A 116 4.02 37.50 -45.46
#